data_AF-A0A4Q9KQ64-F1
#
_entry.id   AF-A0A4Q9KQ64-F1
#
_cell.length_a   1.000
_cell.length_b   1.000
_cell.length_c   1.000
_cell.angle_alpha   90.00
_cell.angle_beta   90.00
_cell.angle_gamma   90.00
#
_symmetry.space_group_name_H-M   'P 1'
#
loop_
_entity.id
_entity.type
_entity.pdbx_description
1 polymer ?
#
loop_
_entity_poly.entity_id
_entity_poly.type
_entity_poly.pdbx_seq_one_letter_code
_entity_poly.pdbx_strand_id
1 'polypeptide(L)'
;MKQTLESDIFDIKKLEKEQSDKILNILKDSNSYLTTYNQLMNIYEDIHGKRVSYIFVCQDDIQHTFIFQHLPLFARHYNIKLYKFPKGIQKVIEKICNKKFVNIISIFKDDPITVKIEKIFLL
;
A
#
# COMPACT_ATOMS: atom_id res chain seq x y z
N MET A 1 -1.21 28.61 -24.23
CA MET A 1 -1.51 27.94 -22.94
C MET A 1 -1.03 26.51 -23.01
N LYS A 2 -0.01 26.12 -22.24
CA LYS A 2 0.36 24.71 -22.11
C LYS A 2 -0.77 24.04 -21.30
N GLN A 3 -1.56 23.20 -21.95
CA GLN A 3 -2.47 22.30 -21.24
C GLN A 3 -1.58 21.29 -20.53
N THR A 4 -1.40 21.48 -19.23
CA THR A 4 -0.88 20.42 -18.37
C THR A 4 -1.96 19.35 -18.36
N LEU A 5 -1.77 18.31 -19.16
CA LEU A 5 -2.48 17.04 -18.98
C LEU A 5 -2.05 16.54 -17.59
N GLU A 6 -2.79 16.91 -16.55
CA GLU A 6 -2.72 16.26 -15.26
C GLU A 6 -3.15 14.82 -15.49
N SER A 7 -2.15 13.98 -15.72
CA SER A 7 -2.34 12.57 -15.98
C SER A 7 -2.61 11.90 -14.64
N ASP A 8 -3.88 11.64 -14.33
CA ASP A 8 -4.35 10.84 -13.19
C ASP A 8 -3.67 9.47 -13.07
N ILE A 9 -2.90 9.05 -14.08
CA ILE A 9 -2.12 7.82 -14.13
C ILE A 9 -1.20 7.68 -12.92
N PHE A 10 -0.71 8.78 -12.35
CA PHE A 10 0.23 8.74 -11.22
C PHE A 10 -0.42 9.01 -9.87
N ASP A 11 -1.71 9.34 -9.84
CA ASP A 11 -2.34 9.79 -8.60
C ASP A 11 -2.82 8.61 -7.75
N ILE A 12 -2.32 8.54 -6.51
CA ILE A 12 -2.64 7.45 -5.59
C ILE A 12 -3.88 7.82 -4.77
N LYS A 13 -4.89 6.96 -4.83
CA LYS A 13 -6.15 7.11 -4.08
C LYS A 13 -5.88 7.24 -2.58
N LYS A 14 -6.42 8.29 -1.96
CA LYS A 14 -6.29 8.52 -0.53
C LYS A 14 -7.31 7.68 0.24
N LEU A 15 -6.90 7.08 1.35
CA LEU A 15 -7.81 6.45 2.29
C LEU A 15 -8.52 7.51 3.14
N GLU A 16 -9.81 7.27 3.38
CA GLU A 16 -10.53 7.99 4.41
C GLU A 16 -10.03 7.59 5.80
N LYS A 17 -10.28 8.44 6.80
CA LYS A 17 -9.84 8.20 8.17
C LYS A 17 -10.43 6.89 8.72
N GLU A 18 -11.73 6.69 8.53
CA GLU A 18 -12.43 5.49 9.00
C GLU A 18 -11.87 4.21 8.36
N GLN A 19 -11.61 4.25 7.04
CA GLN A 19 -10.99 3.13 6.33
C GLN A 19 -9.58 2.85 6.87
N SER A 20 -8.79 3.90 7.12
CA SER A 20 -7.46 3.80 7.66
C SER A 20 -7.46 3.12 9.03
N ASP A 21 -8.32 3.55 9.94
CA ASP A 21 -8.44 3.00 11.30
C ASP A 21 -8.83 1.52 11.28
N LYS A 22 -9.79 1.14 10.43
CA LYS A 22 -10.20 -0.26 10.23
C LYS A 22 -9.06 -1.12 9.70
N ILE A 23 -8.32 -0.64 8.69
CA ILE A 23 -7.17 -1.36 8.13
C ILE A 23 -6.07 -1.53 9.18
N LEU A 24 -5.72 -0.48 9.93
CA LEU A 24 -4.68 -0.55 10.96
C LEU A 24 -5.02 -1.56 12.07
N ASN A 25 -6.30 -1.68 12.44
CA ASN A 25 -6.72 -2.70 13.39
C ASN A 25 -6.57 -4.12 12.82
N ILE A 26 -6.89 -4.34 11.56
CA ILE A 26 -6.67 -5.64 10.89
C ILE A 26 -5.17 -5.98 10.87
N LEU A 27 -4.30 -5.00 10.61
CA LEU A 27 -2.85 -5.21 10.54
C LEU A 27 -2.24 -5.56 11.90
N LYS A 28 -2.80 -5.11 13.03
CA LYS A 28 -2.34 -5.48 14.38
C LYS A 28 -2.47 -6.98 14.66
N ASP A 29 -3.49 -7.59 14.10
CA ASP A 29 -3.82 -9.00 14.34
C ASP A 29 -3.13 -9.93 13.33
N SER A 30 -2.27 -9.40 12.45
CA SER A 30 -1.58 -10.15 11.41
C SER A 30 -0.09 -9.84 11.37
N ASN A 31 0.70 -10.82 10.90
CA ASN A 31 2.13 -10.69 10.65
C ASN A 31 2.50 -11.01 9.20
N SER A 32 1.51 -11.18 8.33
CA SER A 32 1.69 -11.66 6.96
C SER A 32 1.48 -10.51 5.95
N TYR A 33 2.48 -9.64 5.88
CA TYR A 33 2.55 -8.52 4.94
C TYR A 33 4.00 -8.13 4.65
N LEU A 34 4.22 -7.51 3.49
CA LEU A 34 5.52 -6.96 3.11
C LEU A 34 5.61 -5.50 3.53
N THR A 35 6.77 -5.09 4.05
CA THR A 35 6.96 -3.77 4.64
C THR A 35 7.89 -2.86 3.84
N THR A 36 8.43 -3.33 2.71
CA THR A 36 9.37 -2.57 1.88
C THR A 36 9.12 -2.77 0.38
N TYR A 37 9.55 -1.77 -0.41
CA TYR A 37 9.50 -1.84 -1.87
C TYR A 37 10.30 -3.03 -2.43
N ASN A 38 11.51 -3.27 -1.91
CA ASN A 38 12.36 -4.36 -2.40
C ASN A 38 11.71 -5.74 -2.14
N GLN A 39 11.08 -5.94 -0.98
CA GLN A 39 10.34 -7.16 -0.71
C GLN A 39 9.21 -7.39 -1.73
N LEU A 40 8.49 -6.32 -2.07
CA LEU A 40 7.44 -6.37 -3.09
C LEU A 40 8.01 -6.73 -4.47
N MET A 41 9.10 -6.10 -4.89
CA MET A 41 9.71 -6.38 -6.20
C MET A 41 10.23 -7.81 -6.30
N ASN A 42 10.93 -8.30 -5.27
CA ASN A 42 11.47 -9.67 -5.25
C ASN A 42 10.39 -10.74 -5.44
N ILE A 43 9.18 -10.50 -4.92
CA ILE A 43 8.04 -11.42 -5.08
C ILE A 43 7.58 -11.51 -6.54
N TYR A 44 7.69 -10.43 -7.30
CA TYR A 44 7.29 -10.39 -8.72
C TYR A 44 8.43 -10.73 -9.69
N GLU A 45 9.67 -10.85 -9.20
CA GLU A 45 10.77 -11.48 -9.93
C GLU A 45 10.65 -13.01 -9.92
N ASP A 46 9.97 -13.59 -8.92
CA ASP A 46 9.69 -15.03 -8.84
C ASP A 46 8.43 -15.40 -9.65
N ILE A 47 8.60 -16.23 -10.68
CA ILE A 47 7.52 -16.69 -11.58
C ILE A 47 6.45 -17.50 -10.82
N HIS A 48 6.80 -18.12 -9.69
CA HIS A 48 5.88 -18.84 -8.80
C HIS A 48 5.47 -18.03 -7.56
N GLY A 49 5.84 -16.75 -7.51
CA GLY A 49 5.62 -15.87 -6.38
C GLY A 49 4.16 -15.66 -6.00
N LYS A 50 3.93 -15.45 -4.70
CA LYS A 50 2.61 -15.05 -4.17
C LYS A 50 2.19 -13.72 -4.77
N ARG A 51 0.91 -13.57 -5.13
CA ARG A 51 0.40 -12.30 -5.66
C ARG A 51 0.00 -11.37 -4.53
N VAL A 52 0.14 -10.07 -4.75
CA VAL A 52 -0.34 -9.01 -3.85
C VAL A 52 -1.66 -8.46 -4.37
N SER A 53 -2.61 -8.20 -3.47
CA SER A 53 -3.90 -7.57 -3.82
C SER A 53 -3.99 -6.11 -3.42
N TYR A 54 -3.31 -5.71 -2.36
CA TYR A 54 -3.33 -4.35 -1.84
C TYR A 54 -1.93 -3.84 -1.58
N ILE A 55 -1.67 -2.59 -1.96
CA ILE A 55 -0.50 -1.83 -1.52
C ILE A 55 -1.00 -0.56 -0.85
N PHE A 56 -0.51 -0.31 0.36
CA PHE A 56 -0.74 0.91 1.12
C PHE A 56 0.58 1.65 1.30
N VAL A 57 0.59 2.95 1.05
CA VAL A 57 1.79 3.78 1.17
C VAL A 57 1.63 4.93 2.16
N CYS A 58 2.70 5.25 2.88
CA CYS A 58 2.79 6.43 3.75
C CYS A 58 3.46 7.60 3.00
N GLN A 59 2.94 7.94 1.82
CA GLN A 59 3.60 8.87 0.90
C GLN A 59 3.83 10.26 1.51
N ASP A 60 2.85 10.76 2.27
CA ASP A 60 2.88 12.10 2.84
C ASP A 60 3.77 12.22 4.09
N ASP A 61 4.33 11.11 4.58
CA ASP A 61 5.19 11.04 5.76
C ASP A 61 6.69 10.99 5.41
N ILE A 62 7.06 10.86 4.13
CA ILE A 62 8.45 10.76 3.70
C ILE A 62 8.87 11.94 2.81
N GLN A 63 10.13 12.35 2.91
CA GLN A 63 10.69 13.42 2.09
C GLN A 63 11.01 12.95 0.67
N HIS A 64 11.40 11.69 0.49
CA HIS A 64 11.83 11.14 -0.80
C HIS A 64 10.72 10.30 -1.43
N THR A 65 9.82 10.94 -2.17
CA THR A 65 8.66 10.28 -2.81
C THR A 65 9.00 9.56 -4.12
N PHE A 66 10.24 9.65 -4.62
CA PHE A 66 10.68 9.04 -5.89
C PHE A 66 10.38 7.54 -5.96
N ILE A 67 10.54 6.82 -4.83
CA ILE A 67 10.25 5.38 -4.72
C ILE A 67 8.80 5.01 -5.07
N PHE A 68 7.87 5.97 -5.02
CA PHE A 68 6.46 5.75 -5.32
C PHE A 68 6.08 6.10 -6.75
N GLN A 69 6.95 6.77 -7.53
CA GLN A 69 6.61 7.21 -8.88
C GLN A 69 6.27 6.05 -9.83
N HIS A 70 6.91 4.89 -9.61
CA HIS A 70 6.68 3.68 -10.40
C HIS A 70 5.52 2.82 -9.90
N LEU A 71 5.06 3.02 -8.65
CA LEU A 71 4.04 2.18 -8.03
C LEU A 71 2.67 2.22 -8.74
N PRO A 72 2.14 3.37 -9.20
CA PRO A 72 0.86 3.40 -9.90
C PRO A 72 0.85 2.52 -11.16
N LEU A 73 1.91 2.61 -11.97
CA LEU A 73 2.06 1.79 -13.18
C LEU A 73 2.22 0.31 -12.85
N PHE A 74 3.07 -0.01 -11.86
CA PHE A 74 3.26 -1.36 -11.36
C PHE A 74 1.94 -1.97 -10.86
N ALA A 75 1.21 -1.24 -10.02
CA ALA A 75 -0.06 -1.69 -9.45
C ALA A 75 -1.10 -1.93 -10.55
N ARG A 76 -1.18 -1.04 -11.54
CA ARG A 76 -2.08 -1.22 -12.70
C ARG A 76 -1.72 -2.46 -13.52
N HIS A 77 -0.43 -2.68 -13.79
CA HIS A 77 0.03 -3.83 -14.57
C HIS A 77 -0.34 -5.17 -13.90
N TYR A 78 -0.19 -5.25 -12.58
CA TYR A 78 -0.47 -6.47 -11.81
C TYR A 78 -1.88 -6.54 -11.20
N ASN A 79 -2.75 -5.58 -11.53
CA ASN A 79 -4.11 -5.45 -10.99
C ASN A 79 -4.15 -5.42 -9.44
N ILE A 80 -3.27 -4.60 -8.85
CA ILE A 80 -3.14 -4.37 -7.42
C ILE A 80 -3.89 -3.09 -7.05
N LYS A 81 -4.69 -3.13 -5.98
CA LYS A 81 -5.35 -1.94 -5.45
C LYS A 81 -4.34 -1.11 -4.66
N LEU A 82 -4.05 0.11 -5.10
CA LEU A 82 -3.06 1.01 -4.52
C LEU A 82 -3.73 2.18 -3.80
N TYR A 83 -3.34 2.40 -2.54
CA TYR A 83 -3.86 3.49 -1.72
C TYR A 83 -2.77 4.18 -0.90
N LYS A 84 -2.99 5.44 -0.53
CA LYS A 84 -2.16 6.18 0.43
C LYS A 84 -2.89 6.42 1.74
N PHE A 85 -2.21 6.15 2.85
CA PHE A 85 -2.68 6.53 4.18
C PHE A 85 -2.61 8.06 4.36
N PRO A 86 -3.42 8.62 5.28
CA PRO A 86 -3.25 10.00 5.69
C PRO A 86 -1.90 10.22 6.39
N LYS A 87 -1.42 11.46 6.35
CA LYS A 87 -0.21 11.89 7.05
C LYS A 87 -0.27 11.56 8.56
N GLY A 88 0.86 11.12 9.11
CA GLY A 88 1.06 10.79 10.52
C GLY A 88 0.91 9.30 10.84
N ILE A 89 0.46 8.48 9.88
CA ILE A 89 0.18 7.06 10.08
C ILE A 89 1.47 6.21 10.10
N GLN A 90 2.56 6.67 9.48
CA GLN A 90 3.81 5.91 9.42
C GLN A 90 4.26 5.40 10.80
N LYS A 91 4.29 6.27 11.82
CA LYS A 91 4.70 5.91 13.18
C LYS A 91 3.79 4.87 13.83
N VAL A 92 2.51 4.83 13.45
CA VAL A 92 1.56 3.82 13.95
C VAL A 92 1.87 2.48 13.30
N ILE A 93 2.09 2.46 11.99
CA ILE A 93 2.45 1.24 11.25
C ILE A 93 3.79 0.68 11.72
N GLU A 94 4.79 1.52 11.98
CA GLU A 94 6.08 1.12 12.53
C GLU A 94 5.92 0.35 13.86
N LYS A 95 5.04 0.83 14.74
CA LYS A 95 4.71 0.15 16.00
C LYS A 95 4.00 -1.19 15.77
N ILE A 96 3.03 -1.22 14.85
CA ILE A 96 2.30 -2.45 14.49
C ILE A 96 3.26 -3.51 13.96
N CYS A 97 4.16 -3.12 13.06
CA CYS A 97 5.10 -4.02 12.40
C CYS A 97 6.33 -4.36 13.27
N ASN A 98 6.51 -3.69 14.41
CA ASN A 98 7.75 -3.68 15.19
C ASN A 98 9.01 -3.43 14.33
N LYS A 99 8.94 -2.45 13.42
CA LYS A 99 10.01 -2.10 12.46
C LYS A 99 10.08 -0.59 12.27
N LYS A 100 11.27 -0.08 11.94
CA LYS A 100 11.49 1.33 11.60
C LYS A 100 11.38 1.55 10.09
N PHE A 101 11.04 2.78 9.70
CA PHE A 101 11.01 3.27 8.32
C PHE A 101 10.04 2.49 7.41
N VAL A 102 8.93 2.02 7.96
CA VAL A 102 7.91 1.30 7.19
C VAL A 102 7.10 2.29 6.36
N ASN A 103 7.32 2.31 5.05
CA ASN A 103 6.70 3.27 4.13
C ASN A 103 5.72 2.60 3.13
N ILE A 104 5.72 1.27 3.08
CA ILE A 104 4.85 0.43 2.26
C ILE A 104 4.31 -0.69 3.14
N ILE A 105 3.03 -1.04 2.95
CA ILE A 105 2.44 -2.29 3.40
C ILE A 105 1.81 -2.97 2.19
N SER A 106 2.29 -4.16 1.84
CA SER A 106 1.72 -4.97 0.76
C SER A 106 1.08 -6.24 1.31
N ILE A 107 -0.16 -6.50 0.92
CA ILE A 107 -0.95 -7.63 1.42
C ILE A 107 -1.12 -8.69 0.34
N PHE A 108 -0.79 -9.94 0.68
CA PHE A 108 -0.93 -11.06 -0.24
C PHE A 108 -2.40 -11.39 -0.54
N LYS A 109 -2.67 -11.78 -1.79
CA LYS A 109 -4.01 -12.09 -2.29
C LYS A 109 -4.66 -13.26 -1.54
N ASP A 110 -3.86 -14.25 -1.14
CA ASP A 110 -4.26 -15.46 -0.43
C ASP A 110 -4.34 -15.27 1.10
N ASP A 111 -4.00 -14.08 1.62
CA ASP A 111 -4.04 -13.83 3.05
C ASP A 111 -5.49 -13.67 3.57
N PRO A 112 -5.87 -14.31 4.69
CA PRO A 112 -7.18 -14.12 5.32
C PRO A 112 -7.53 -12.65 5.61
N ILE A 113 -6.54 -11.78 5.86
CA ILE A 113 -6.81 -10.37 6.10
C ILE A 113 -7.28 -9.63 4.85
N THR A 114 -6.95 -10.12 3.65
CA THR A 114 -7.37 -9.51 2.38
C THR A 114 -8.89 -9.47 2.25
N VAL A 115 -9.57 -10.53 2.66
CA VAL A 115 -11.05 -10.59 2.68
C VAL A 115 -11.64 -9.58 3.67
N LYS A 116 -10.99 -9.38 4.83
CA LYS A 116 -11.42 -8.39 5.82
C LYS A 116 -11.23 -6.96 5.28
N ILE A 117 -10.11 -6.70 4.62
CA ILE A 117 -9.81 -5.40 4.00
C ILE A 117 -10.78 -5.12 2.86
N GLU A 118 -11.11 -6.09 2.01
CA GLU A 118 -12.03 -5.90 0.89
C GLU A 118 -13.42 -5.43 1.35
N LYS A 119 -13.93 -5.97 2.45
CA LYS A 119 -15.21 -5.56 3.03
C LYS A 119 -15.26 -4.07 3.44
N ILE A 120 -14.12 -3.44 3.70
CA ILE A 120 -14.05 -2.01 4.07
C ILE A 120 -14.43 -1.12 2.87
N PHE A 121 -14.19 -1.58 1.65
CA PHE A 121 -14.42 -0.81 0.43
C PHE A 121 -15.76 -1.13 -0.27
N LEU A 122 -16.54 -2.07 0.29
CA LEU A 122 -17.87 -2.46 -0.24
C LEU A 122 -19.02 -1.79 0.53
N LEU A 123 -18.71 -1.05 1.59
CA LEU A 123 -19.63 -0.27 2.41
C LEU A 123 -19.61 1.19 1.95
#